data_AF-A0A8J5PWB3-F1
#
_entry.id   AF-A0A8J5PWB3-F1
#
_cell.length_a   1.000
_cell.length_b   1.000
_cell.length_c   1.000
_cell.angle_alpha   90.00
_cell.angle_beta   90.00
_cell.angle_gamma   90.00
#
_symmetry.space_group_name_H-M   'P 1'
#
loop_
_entity.id
_entity.type
_entity.pdbx_description
1 polymer ?
#
loop_
_entity_poly.entity_id
_entity_poly.type
_entity_poly.pdbx_seq_one_letter_code
_entity_poly.pdbx_strand_id
1 'polypeptide(L)'
;MTKIACDSCRKRKLKYCGGVPECRGCLERGVQCHYQTLNWAQCVPKWKYDEMEEKLKTYKQFYHLLICLPEQEALDILRKFRNGALLPDILRHYEFPDSISNTGSSDAAR
;
A
#
# COMPACT_ATOMS: atom_id res chain seq x y z
N MET A 1 -14.10 17.42 0.04
CA MET A 1 -14.53 16.22 0.78
C MET A 1 -15.51 15.43 -0.08
N THR A 2 -15.13 14.21 -0.45
CA THR A 2 -15.79 13.38 -1.47
C THR A 2 -17.17 12.90 -0.98
N LYS A 3 -18.23 13.23 -1.72
CA LYS A 3 -19.63 12.95 -1.37
C LYS A 3 -19.99 11.49 -1.68
N ILE A 4 -19.65 10.56 -0.78
CA ILE A 4 -19.93 9.11 -0.97
C ILE A 4 -21.32 8.76 -0.42
N ALA A 5 -22.30 8.50 -1.27
CA ALA A 5 -23.61 7.99 -0.83
C ALA A 5 -23.49 6.54 -0.33
N CYS A 6 -24.22 6.17 0.73
CA CYS A 6 -24.33 4.77 1.15
C CYS A 6 -25.10 3.94 0.10
N ASP A 7 -24.99 2.62 0.15
CA ASP A 7 -25.58 1.73 -0.86
C ASP A 7 -27.10 1.83 -0.92
N SER A 8 -27.71 2.04 0.24
CA SER A 8 -29.16 2.23 0.37
C SER A 8 -29.63 3.51 -0.32
N CYS A 9 -28.84 4.59 -0.27
CA CYS A 9 -29.12 5.85 -0.97
C CYS A 9 -28.82 5.75 -2.47
N ARG A 10 -27.76 5.01 -2.87
CA ARG A 10 -27.43 4.76 -4.29
C ARG A 10 -28.54 4.00 -4.99
N LYS A 11 -28.99 2.87 -4.43
CA LYS A 11 -30.07 2.05 -5.00
C LYS A 11 -31.36 2.84 -5.25
N ARG A 12 -31.64 3.81 -4.38
CA ARG A 12 -32.86 4.63 -4.42
C ARG A 12 -32.68 5.97 -5.14
N LYS A 13 -31.50 6.24 -5.71
CA LYS A 13 -31.15 7.50 -6.38
C LYS A 13 -31.49 8.76 -5.54
N LEU A 14 -31.37 8.64 -4.22
CA LEU A 14 -31.70 9.73 -3.30
C LEU A 14 -30.57 10.75 -3.22
N LYS A 15 -30.93 12.02 -3.03
CA LYS A 15 -29.96 13.10 -2.76
C LYS A 15 -29.13 12.76 -1.53
N TYR A 16 -27.82 12.95 -1.62
CA TYR A 16 -26.82 12.58 -0.61
C TYR A 16 -27.25 12.97 0.82
N CYS A 17 -27.44 11.95 1.68
CA CYS A 17 -27.94 12.11 3.05
C CYS A 17 -26.82 12.12 4.12
N GLY A 18 -25.59 12.53 3.76
CA GLY A 18 -24.34 12.29 4.50
C GLY A 18 -24.38 12.24 6.03
N GLY A 19 -23.54 11.39 6.62
CA GLY A 19 -23.38 11.18 8.06
C GLY A 19 -22.56 9.91 8.32
N VAL A 20 -21.75 9.88 9.38
CA VAL A 20 -21.03 8.69 9.86
C VAL A 20 -21.33 8.56 11.35
N PRO A 21 -21.73 7.38 11.88
CA PRO A 21 -21.74 6.05 11.24
C PRO A 21 -22.92 5.76 10.30
N GLU A 22 -24.04 6.46 10.45
CA GLU A 22 -25.23 6.30 9.59
C GLU A 22 -25.60 7.61 8.89
N CYS A 23 -26.11 7.51 7.65
CA CYS A 23 -26.63 8.66 6.94
C CYS A 23 -28.01 9.05 7.50
N ARG A 24 -28.33 10.35 7.54
CA ARG A 24 -29.59 10.86 8.12
C ARG A 24 -30.83 10.18 7.54
N GLY A 25 -30.83 9.95 6.24
CA GLY A 25 -31.95 9.29 5.59
C GLY A 25 -32.10 7.81 6.00
N CYS A 26 -31.00 7.10 6.27
CA CYS A 26 -31.11 5.72 6.77
C CYS A 26 -31.60 5.70 8.22
N LEU A 27 -31.10 6.63 9.04
CA LEU A 27 -31.51 6.79 10.44
C LEU A 27 -33.01 7.08 10.56
N GLU A 28 -33.52 8.07 9.84
CA GLU A 28 -34.95 8.44 9.84
C GLU A 28 -35.87 7.31 9.39
N ARG A 29 -35.36 6.40 8.55
CA ARG A 29 -36.14 5.29 8.00
C ARG A 29 -35.96 3.99 8.77
N GLY A 30 -35.08 3.96 9.77
CA GLY A 30 -34.75 2.74 10.52
C GLY A 30 -34.22 1.61 9.64
N VAL A 31 -33.51 1.92 8.55
CA VAL A 31 -32.96 0.91 7.63
C VAL A 31 -31.45 0.82 7.77
N GLN A 32 -30.91 -0.39 7.62
CA GLN A 32 -29.47 -0.64 7.73
C GLN A 32 -28.68 0.25 6.76
N CYS A 33 -27.78 1.07 7.32
CA CYS A 33 -26.90 1.94 6.55
C CYS A 33 -25.56 1.25 6.29
N HIS A 34 -25.38 0.69 5.10
CA HIS A 34 -24.08 0.19 4.67
C HIS A 34 -23.42 1.19 3.71
N TYR A 35 -22.31 1.76 4.14
CA TYR A 35 -21.33 2.32 3.23
C TYR A 35 -20.50 1.17 2.72
N GLN A 36 -20.41 0.98 1.40
CA GLN A 36 -19.33 0.19 0.82
C GLN A 36 -18.03 0.67 1.46
N THR A 37 -17.43 -0.17 2.29
CA THR A 37 -16.06 0.01 2.71
C THR A 37 -15.29 0.03 1.41
N LEU A 38 -14.84 1.21 1.00
CA LEU A 38 -13.91 1.31 -0.10
C LEU A 38 -12.78 0.36 0.26
N ASN A 39 -12.72 -0.75 -0.46
CA ASN A 39 -11.53 -1.53 -0.59
C ASN A 39 -10.46 -0.50 -0.97
N TRP A 40 -9.64 -0.11 0.01
CA TRP A 40 -8.66 0.96 -0.19
C TRP A 40 -7.69 0.56 -1.30
N ALA A 41 -7.44 -0.74 -1.48
CA ALA A 41 -6.65 -1.31 -2.57
C ALA A 41 -7.29 -1.15 -3.97
N GLN A 42 -8.61 -1.02 -4.09
CA GLN A 42 -9.33 -0.68 -5.34
C GLN A 42 -9.40 0.83 -5.58
N CYS A 43 -9.10 1.64 -4.56
CA CYS A 43 -9.13 3.10 -4.63
C CYS A 43 -7.74 3.72 -4.81
N VAL A 44 -6.69 2.94 -4.53
CA VAL A 44 -5.32 3.30 -4.85
C VAL A 44 -5.05 2.90 -6.29
N PRO A 45 -4.74 3.85 -7.19
CA PRO A 45 -4.37 3.53 -8.55
C PRO A 45 -3.20 2.55 -8.60
N LYS A 46 -3.25 1.57 -9.51
CA LYS A 46 -2.20 0.55 -9.65
C LYS A 46 -0.78 1.15 -9.70
N TRP A 47 -0.60 2.24 -10.44
CA TRP A 47 0.71 2.92 -10.52
C TRP A 47 1.25 3.40 -9.16
N LYS A 48 0.38 3.78 -8.21
CA LYS A 48 0.82 4.14 -6.85
C LYS A 48 1.24 2.90 -6.07
N TYR A 49 0.56 1.78 -6.28
CA TYR A 49 0.96 0.51 -5.70
C TYR A 49 2.33 0.08 -6.25
N ASP A 50 2.46 0.09 -7.59
CA ASP A 50 3.69 -0.27 -8.29
C ASP A 50 4.88 0.63 -7.85
N GLU A 51 4.65 1.95 -7.71
CA GLU A 51 5.68 2.89 -7.20
C GLU A 51 6.14 2.55 -5.77
N MET A 52 5.21 2.18 -4.89
CA MET A 52 5.53 1.79 -3.52
C MET A 52 6.22 0.42 -3.46
N GLU A 53 5.83 -0.51 -4.33
CA GLU A 53 6.45 -1.82 -4.47
C GLU A 53 7.90 -1.70 -4.95
N GLU A 54 8.16 -0.84 -5.94
CA GLU A 54 9.51 -0.54 -6.45
C GLU A 54 10.40 0.04 -5.33
N LYS A 55 9.88 1.03 -4.58
CA LYS A 55 10.58 1.61 -3.41
C LYS A 55 10.89 0.54 -2.37
N LEU A 56 9.92 -0.33 -2.07
CA LEU A 56 10.09 -1.40 -1.11
C LEU A 56 11.16 -2.41 -1.56
N LYS A 57 11.22 -2.73 -2.86
CA LYS A 57 12.26 -3.58 -3.45
C LYS A 57 13.65 -2.99 -3.18
N THR A 58 13.83 -1.69 -3.43
CA THR A 58 15.11 -0.99 -3.18
C THR A 58 15.51 -1.06 -1.70
N TYR A 59 14.57 -0.81 -0.78
CA TYR A 59 14.85 -0.88 0.66
C TYR A 59 15.16 -2.31 1.14
N LYS A 60 14.48 -3.32 0.59
CA LYS A 60 14.76 -4.73 0.89
C LYS A 60 16.17 -5.14 0.44
N GLN A 61 16.59 -4.73 -0.75
CA GLN A 61 17.94 -4.98 -1.24
C GLN A 61 19.00 -4.34 -0.34
N PHE A 62 18.77 -3.09 0.07
CA PHE A 62 19.67 -2.40 1.01
C PHE A 62 19.74 -3.08 2.38
N TYR A 63 18.60 -3.49 2.94
CA TYR A 63 18.56 -4.25 4.19
C TYR A 63 19.34 -5.56 4.08
N HIS A 64 19.15 -6.31 2.99
CA HIS A 64 19.86 -7.56 2.76
C HIS A 64 21.37 -7.35 2.64
N LEU A 65 21.78 -6.29 1.93
CA LEU A 65 23.18 -5.89 1.80
C LEU A 65 23.83 -5.66 3.17
N LEU A 66 23.18 -4.89 4.05
CA LEU A 66 23.72 -4.60 5.38
C LEU A 66 23.84 -5.83 6.28
N ILE A 67 23.02 -6.86 6.08
CA ILE A 67 23.07 -8.10 6.86
C ILE A 67 24.13 -9.06 6.35
N CYS A 68 24.31 -9.14 5.03
CA CYS A 68 25.20 -10.11 4.40
C CYS A 68 26.65 -9.63 4.31
N LEU A 69 26.89 -8.32 4.32
CA LEU A 69 28.24 -7.79 4.21
C LEU A 69 29.02 -7.87 5.53
N PRO A 70 30.37 -7.95 5.45
CA PRO A 70 31.24 -7.73 6.60
C PRO A 70 30.97 -6.36 7.25
N GLU A 71 31.13 -6.28 8.57
CA GLU A 71 30.80 -5.08 9.35
C GLU A 71 31.48 -3.81 8.82
N GLN A 72 32.75 -3.90 8.42
CA GLN A 72 33.49 -2.78 7.87
C GLN A 72 32.88 -2.25 6.57
N GLU A 73 32.46 -3.15 5.67
CA GLU A 73 31.84 -2.78 4.39
C GLU A 73 30.43 -2.21 4.59
N ALA A 74 29.66 -2.79 5.51
CA ALA A 74 28.35 -2.28 5.90
C ALA A 74 28.46 -0.85 6.48
N LEU A 75 29.46 -0.59 7.32
CA LEU A 75 29.75 0.74 7.86
C LEU A 75 30.10 1.75 6.77
N ASP A 76 30.91 1.36 5.78
CA ASP A 76 31.27 2.25 4.67
C ASP A 76 30.07 2.60 3.78
N ILE A 77 29.16 1.65 3.57
CA ILE A 77 27.88 1.91 2.90
C ILE A 77 27.01 2.87 3.70
N LEU A 78 26.88 2.67 5.02
CA LEU A 78 26.12 3.57 5.89
C LEU A 78 26.72 4.99 5.90
N ARG A 79 28.05 5.12 5.92
CA ARG A 79 28.74 6.41 5.81
C ARG A 79 28.41 7.11 4.50
N LYS A 80 28.51 6.40 3.36
CA LYS A 80 28.15 6.93 2.04
C LYS A 80 26.69 7.40 2.00
N PHE A 81 25.76 6.58 2.53
CA PHE A 81 24.35 6.92 2.58
C PHE A 81 24.06 8.15 3.46
N ARG A 82 24.66 8.23 4.66
CA ARG A 82 24.52 9.40 5.55
C ARG A 82 25.12 10.69 4.95
N ASN A 83 26.11 10.55 4.08
CA ASN A 83 26.70 11.67 3.33
C ASN A 83 25.90 12.06 2.08
N GLY A 84 24.73 11.47 1.85
CA GLY A 84 23.81 11.86 0.78
C GLY A 84 23.90 11.02 -0.50
N ALA A 85 24.65 9.92 -0.51
CA ALA A 85 24.62 8.99 -1.64
C ALA A 85 23.23 8.33 -1.75
N LEU A 86 22.70 8.23 -2.96
CA LEU A 86 21.40 7.61 -3.21
C LEU A 86 21.50 6.08 -3.17
N LEU A 87 20.47 5.43 -2.60
CA LEU A 87 20.40 3.97 -2.50
C LEU A 87 20.59 3.27 -3.85
N PRO A 88 19.94 3.69 -4.96
CA PRO A 88 20.12 3.06 -6.27
C PRO A 88 21.57 3.10 -6.78
N ASP A 89 22.31 4.17 -6.48
CA ASP A 89 23.71 4.28 -6.90
C ASP A 89 24.62 3.37 -6.08
N ILE A 90 24.36 3.22 -4.78
CA ILE A 90 25.06 2.27 -3.93
C ILE A 90 24.79 0.84 -4.41
N LEU A 91 23.54 0.51 -4.69
CA LEU A 91 23.11 -0.83 -5.08
C LEU A 91 23.61 -1.27 -6.46
N ARG A 92 23.96 -0.34 -7.37
CA ARG A 92 24.48 -0.66 -8.71
C ARG A 92 25.75 -1.53 -8.68
N HIS A 93 26.49 -1.48 -7.59
CA HIS A 93 27.75 -2.20 -7.43
C HIS A 93 27.60 -3.59 -6.82
N TYR A 94 26.37 -4.02 -6.53
CA TYR A 94 26.09 -5.29 -5.86
C TYR A 94 25.08 -6.12 -6.67
N GLU A 95 25.43 -7.39 -6.90
CA GLU A 95 24.54 -8.35 -7.54
C GLU A 95 23.61 -8.96 -6.49
N PHE A 96 22.31 -8.71 -6.63
CA PHE A 96 21.29 -9.34 -5.80
C PHE A 96 20.66 -10.48 -6.61
N PRO A 97 20.56 -11.70 -6.07
CA PRO A 97 19.68 -12.70 -6.63
C PRO A 97 18.26 -12.11 -6.69
N ASP A 98 17.64 -12.11 -7.88
CA ASP A 98 16.27 -11.63 -8.03
C ASP A 98 15.37 -12.37 -7.03
N SER A 99 14.72 -11.60 -6.16
CA SER A 99 13.95 -12.10 -5.03
C SER A 99 12.84 -13.05 -5.47
N ILE A 100 12.79 -14.22 -4.81
CA ILE A 100 11.70 -15.18 -4.71
C ILE A 100 10.36 -14.56 -5.11
N SER A 101 9.83 -15.03 -6.24
CA SER A 101 8.43 -14.88 -6.60
C SER A 101 7.61 -15.41 -5.43
N ASN A 102 6.89 -14.52 -4.76
CA ASN A 102 5.88 -14.90 -3.80
C ASN A 102 4.80 -15.64 -4.58
N THR A 103 4.90 -16.96 -4.67
CA THR A 103 3.79 -17.83 -5.04
C THR A 103 2.79 -17.73 -3.89
N GLY A 104 1.98 -16.67 -3.94
CA GLY A 104 0.70 -16.64 -3.25
C GLY A 104 -0.15 -17.73 -3.86
N SER A 105 -0.01 -18.95 -3.34
CA SER A 105 -0.99 -20.00 -3.49
C SER A 105 -2.30 -19.45 -2.94
N SER A 106 -3.22 -19.10 -3.85
CA SER A 106 -4.62 -18.97 -3.49
C SER A 106 -5.24 -20.36 -3.44
N ASP A 107 -4.84 -21.15 -2.44
CA ASP A 107 -5.64 -22.27 -1.97
C ASP A 107 -6.60 -21.72 -0.90
N ALA A 108 -7.81 -21.35 -1.33
CA ALA A 108 -8.95 -21.19 -0.43
C ALA A 108 -10.28 -21.37 -1.19
N ALA A 109 -10.82 -22.58 -1.04
CA ALA A 109 -12.23 -22.88 -0.83
C ALA A 109 -13.25 -22.55 -1.95
N ARG A 110 -13.59 -23.55 -2.78
CA ARG A 110 -14.78 -24.41 -2.62
C ARG A 110 -15.26 -24.96 -3.96
#